data_AF-A0A519SCZ6-F1
#
_entry.id   AF-A0A519SCZ6-F1
#
_cell.length_a   1.000
_cell.length_b   1.000
_cell.length_c   1.000
_cell.angle_alpha   90.00
_cell.angle_beta   90.00
_cell.angle_gamma   90.00
#
_symmetry.space_group_name_H-M   'P 1'
#
loop_
_entity.id
_entity.type
_entity.pdbx_description
1 polymer ?
#
loop_
_entity_poly.entity_id
_entity_poly.type
_entity_poly.pdbx_seq_one_letter_code
_entity_poly.pdbx_strand_id
1 'polypeptide(L)'
;MYHFLGKMNDQQPMQVEVLRFLRRLGHFEPTRLREEFGKLKAKLEEIAVQPFDRRPFLYFDIISWLESKVSGRSVQEVMQQKFLTMK
;
A
#
# COMPACT_ATOMS: atom_id res chain seq x y z
N MET A 1 28.04 -1.06 15.80
CA MET A 1 27.71 -2.44 15.38
C MET A 1 26.27 -2.71 15.81
N TYR A 2 25.35 -2.85 14.86
CA TYR A 2 23.90 -2.76 15.08
C TYR A 2 23.36 -3.93 15.90
N HIS A 3 23.00 -3.67 17.17
CA HIS A 3 22.23 -4.57 18.02
C HIS A 3 20.79 -4.05 18.18
N PHE A 4 20.04 -4.02 17.06
CA PHE A 4 18.61 -3.65 17.06
C PHE A 4 17.77 -4.56 16.15
N LEU A 5 18.24 -5.79 15.92
CA LEU A 5 17.56 -6.78 15.06
C LEU A 5 16.75 -7.83 15.86
N GLY A 6 16.73 -7.76 17.18
CA GLY A 6 16.18 -8.83 18.03
C GLY A 6 14.73 -8.66 18.51
N LYS A 7 14.05 -7.54 18.25
CA LYS A 7 12.67 -7.28 18.77
C LYS A 7 11.71 -6.63 17.76
N MET A 8 11.72 -7.07 16.51
CA MET A 8 10.70 -6.73 15.50
C MET A 8 9.98 -7.97 14.97
N ASN A 9 9.63 -8.91 15.86
CA ASN A 9 9.03 -10.18 15.49
C ASN A 9 7.48 -10.11 15.30
N ASP A 10 6.91 -8.96 14.96
CA ASP A 10 5.52 -8.88 14.51
C ASP A 10 5.50 -8.20 13.15
N GLN A 11 5.19 -9.02 12.15
CA GLN A 11 5.40 -8.81 10.73
C GLN A 11 4.72 -7.52 10.26
N GLN A 12 5.44 -6.67 9.51
CA GLN A 12 4.88 -5.52 8.80
C GLN A 12 4.84 -5.81 7.29
N PRO A 13 4.04 -6.79 6.84
CA PRO A 13 4.03 -7.29 5.46
C PRO A 13 3.81 -6.17 4.45
N MET A 14 2.93 -5.21 4.77
CA MET A 14 2.69 -4.04 3.93
C MET A 14 3.97 -3.20 3.73
N GLN A 15 4.73 -2.95 4.78
CA GLN A 15 5.95 -2.15 4.69
C GLN A 15 7.02 -2.85 3.86
N VAL A 16 7.13 -4.17 3.99
CA VAL A 16 8.05 -4.98 3.19
C VAL A 16 7.70 -4.87 1.70
N GLU A 17 6.43 -4.98 1.34
CA GLU A 17 6.00 -4.84 -0.06
C GLU A 17 6.21 -3.42 -0.59
N VAL A 18 5.93 -2.39 0.21
CA VAL A 18 6.20 -0.98 -0.18
C VAL A 18 7.69 -0.77 -0.42
N LEU A 19 8.57 -1.23 0.48
CA LEU A 19 10.02 -1.12 0.30
C LEU A 19 10.51 -1.90 -0.93
N ARG A 20 9.96 -3.08 -1.18
CA ARG A 20 10.27 -3.87 -2.39
C ARG A 20 9.83 -3.16 -3.66
N PHE A 21 8.68 -2.51 -3.65
CA PHE A 21 8.22 -1.67 -4.76
C PHE A 21 9.17 -0.50 -4.99
N LEU A 22 9.53 0.25 -3.94
CA LEU A 22 10.43 1.40 -4.04
C LEU A 22 11.81 1.02 -4.59
N ARG A 23 12.35 -0.14 -4.22
CA ARG A 23 13.62 -0.64 -4.78
C ARG A 23 13.54 -0.92 -6.28
N ARG A 24 12.37 -1.31 -6.80
CA ARG A 24 12.15 -1.56 -8.23
C ARG A 24 11.75 -0.30 -9.00
N LEU A 25 11.28 0.74 -8.29
CA LEU A 25 10.76 1.98 -8.87
C LEU A 25 11.74 2.65 -9.84
N GLY A 26 13.04 2.68 -9.50
CA GLY A 26 14.08 3.27 -10.34
C GLY A 26 14.33 2.56 -11.67
N HIS A 27 13.74 1.38 -11.88
CA HIS A 27 13.87 0.59 -13.11
C HIS A 27 12.62 0.63 -13.98
N PHE A 28 11.56 1.34 -13.57
CA PHE A 28 10.31 1.38 -14.32
C PHE A 28 10.26 2.55 -15.29
N GLU A 29 9.86 2.25 -16.52
CA GLU A 29 9.44 3.27 -17.48
C GLU A 29 8.19 4.01 -16.96
N PRO A 30 8.07 5.34 -17.14
CA PRO A 30 6.93 6.12 -16.67
C PRO A 30 5.56 5.56 -17.11
N THR A 31 5.51 4.95 -18.30
CA THR A 31 4.31 4.33 -18.87
C THR A 31 3.86 3.08 -18.12
N ARG A 32 4.78 2.37 -17.45
CA ARG A 32 4.49 1.18 -16.64
C ARG A 32 4.19 1.50 -15.19
N LEU A 33 4.57 2.69 -14.71
CA LEU A 33 4.42 3.06 -13.30
C LEU A 33 2.97 2.96 -12.80
N ARG A 34 2.00 3.38 -13.63
CA ARG A 34 0.57 3.27 -13.29
C ARG A 34 0.14 1.80 -13.13
N GLU A 35 0.62 0.91 -13.98
CA GLU A 35 0.34 -0.52 -13.90
C GLU A 35 0.96 -1.13 -12.64
N GLU A 36 2.20 -0.77 -12.32
CA GLU A 36 2.91 -1.24 -11.13
C GLU A 36 2.27 -0.74 -9.83
N PHE A 37 1.70 0.48 -9.81
CA PHE A 37 0.87 0.93 -8.69
C PHE A 37 -0.38 0.06 -8.51
N GLY A 38 -1.02 -0.36 -9.60
CA GLY A 38 -2.15 -1.29 -9.56
C GLY A 38 -1.77 -2.65 -8.95
N LYS A 39 -0.62 -3.19 -9.35
CA LYS A 39 -0.07 -4.45 -8.79
C LYS A 39 0.24 -4.32 -7.30
N LEU A 40 0.89 -3.23 -6.90
CA LEU A 40 1.17 -2.96 -5.49
C LEU A 40 -0.14 -2.85 -4.70
N LYS A 41 -1.12 -2.09 -5.20
CA LYS A 41 -2.43 -1.92 -4.56
C LYS A 41 -3.09 -3.27 -4.28
N ALA A 42 -3.20 -4.13 -5.30
CA ALA A 42 -3.79 -5.47 -5.14
C ALA A 42 -3.07 -6.29 -4.07
N LYS A 43 -1.73 -6.26 -4.05
CA LYS A 43 -0.93 -6.95 -3.04
C LYS A 43 -1.18 -6.41 -1.63
N LEU A 44 -1.32 -5.09 -1.49
CA LEU A 44 -1.61 -4.46 -0.20
C LEU A 44 -3.04 -4.74 0.28
N GLU A 45 -4.01 -4.86 -0.62
CA GLU A 45 -5.38 -5.29 -0.30
C GLU A 45 -5.41 -6.73 0.23
N GLU A 46 -4.67 -7.67 -0.40
CA GLU A 46 -4.53 -9.05 0.11
C GLU A 46 -3.97 -9.08 1.54
N ILE A 47 -2.96 -8.25 1.81
CA ILE A 47 -2.34 -8.13 3.13
C ILE A 47 -3.34 -7.53 4.13
N ALA A 48 -4.08 -6.51 3.73
CA ALA A 48 -5.03 -5.81 4.61
C ALA A 48 -6.21 -6.67 5.06
N VAL A 49 -6.56 -7.72 4.30
CA VAL A 49 -7.60 -8.69 4.68
C VAL A 49 -7.12 -9.65 5.79
N GLN A 50 -5.81 -9.77 6.03
CA GLN A 50 -5.28 -10.66 7.06
C GLN A 50 -5.58 -10.09 8.47
N PRO A 51 -6.30 -10.82 9.33
CA PRO A 51 -6.82 -10.31 10.61
C PRO A 51 -5.76 -10.05 11.69
N PHE A 52 -4.49 -10.33 11.41
CA PHE A 52 -3.41 -10.24 12.39
C PHE A 52 -2.85 -8.82 12.56
N ASP A 53 -3.15 -7.91 11.64
CA ASP A 53 -2.58 -6.55 11.65
C ASP A 53 -3.51 -5.52 12.31
N ARG A 54 -3.00 -4.86 13.35
CA ARG A 54 -3.75 -3.91 14.21
C ARG A 54 -3.91 -2.50 13.62
N ARG A 55 -3.65 -2.28 12.33
CA ARG A 55 -3.54 -0.93 11.73
C ARG A 55 -4.40 -0.73 10.46
N PRO A 56 -5.73 -0.93 10.54
CA PRO A 56 -6.61 -0.83 9.38
C PRO A 56 -6.60 0.55 8.70
N PHE A 57 -6.49 1.64 9.48
CA PHE A 57 -6.45 3.00 8.93
C PHE A 57 -5.21 3.28 8.06
N LEU A 58 -4.03 2.84 8.49
CA LEU A 58 -2.80 3.03 7.71
C LEU A 58 -2.88 2.34 6.35
N TYR A 59 -3.49 1.16 6.32
CA TYR A 59 -3.66 0.37 5.11
C TYR A 59 -4.67 1.02 4.18
N PHE A 60 -5.78 1.50 4.75
CA PHE A 60 -6.78 2.28 4.04
C PHE A 60 -6.17 3.50 3.35
N ASP A 61 -5.32 4.28 4.05
CA ASP A 61 -4.72 5.50 3.50
C ASP A 61 -3.77 5.19 2.33
N ILE A 62 -2.87 4.22 2.48
CA ILE A 62 -1.91 3.85 1.42
C ILE A 62 -2.64 3.26 0.20
N ILE A 63 -3.62 2.38 0.42
CA ILE A 63 -4.41 1.78 -0.66
C ILE A 63 -5.22 2.87 -1.39
N SER A 64 -5.83 3.80 -0.66
CA SER A 64 -6.57 4.93 -1.23
C SER A 64 -5.67 5.88 -2.02
N TRP A 65 -4.46 6.13 -1.53
CA TRP A 65 -3.46 6.90 -2.27
C TRP A 65 -3.05 6.21 -3.57
N LEU A 66 -2.76 4.91 -3.55
CA LEU A 66 -2.43 4.15 -4.77
C LEU A 66 -3.58 4.18 -5.78
N GLU A 67 -4.81 3.99 -5.31
CA GLU A 67 -6.00 4.06 -6.15
C GLU A 67 -6.19 5.45 -6.77
N SER A 68 -5.86 6.53 -6.06
CA SER A 68 -5.85 7.89 -6.62
C SER A 68 -4.87 8.01 -7.79
N LYS A 69 -3.68 7.40 -7.69
CA LYS A 69 -2.67 7.44 -8.75
C LYS A 69 -3.05 6.59 -9.96
N VAL A 70 -3.70 5.46 -9.73
CA VAL A 70 -4.19 4.60 -10.81
C VAL A 70 -5.37 5.24 -11.54
N SER A 71 -6.36 5.75 -10.81
CA SER A 71 -7.59 6.33 -11.37
C SER A 71 -7.44 7.76 -11.90
N GLY A 72 -6.39 8.48 -11.50
CA GLY A 72 -6.21 9.90 -11.87
C GLY A 72 -7.17 10.84 -11.15
N ARG A 73 -7.78 10.40 -10.04
CA ARG A 73 -8.68 11.19 -9.20
C ARG A 73 -7.94 11.70 -7.96
N SER A 74 -8.51 12.66 -7.26
CA SER A 74 -7.96 13.08 -5.97
C SER A 74 -8.12 11.98 -4.91
N VAL A 75 -7.19 11.91 -3.96
CA VAL A 75 -7.29 10.93 -2.86
C VAL A 75 -8.53 11.17 -2.00
N GLN A 76 -8.96 12.44 -1.87
CA GLN A 76 -10.17 12.84 -1.15
C GLN A 76 -11.42 12.24 -1.80
N GLU A 77 -11.56 12.32 -3.13
CA GLU A 77 -12.69 11.71 -3.85
C GLU A 77 -12.69 10.18 -3.70
N VAL A 78 -11.51 9.55 -3.76
CA VAL A 78 -11.39 8.09 -3.56
C VAL A 78 -11.80 7.69 -2.15
N MET A 79 -11.32 8.40 -1.12
CA MET A 79 -11.69 8.15 0.27
C MET A 79 -13.19 8.34 0.49
N GLN A 80 -13.76 9.46 0.02
CA GLN A 80 -15.20 9.72 0.11
C GLN A 80 -16.01 8.60 -0.53
N GLN A 81 -15.63 8.15 -1.74
CA GLN A 81 -16.31 7.04 -2.41
C GLN A 81 -16.21 5.75 -1.61
N LYS A 82 -15.02 5.39 -1.09
CA LYS A 82 -14.82 4.19 -0.27
C LYS A 82 -15.69 4.22 0.99
N PHE A 83 -15.73 5.36 1.69
CA PHE A 83 -16.60 5.53 2.86
C PHE A 83 -18.09 5.37 2.52
N LEU A 84 -18.53 5.87 1.36
CA LEU A 84 -19.91 5.67 0.90
C LEU A 84 -20.23 4.21 0.60
N THR A 85 -19.28 3.44 0.04
CA THR A 85 -19.45 2.01 -0.27
C THR A 85 -19.28 1.07 0.92
N MET A 86 -18.76 1.56 2.05
CA MET A 86 -18.59 0.78 3.29
C MET A 86 -19.82 0.82 4.22
N LYS A 87 -20.89 1.55 3.85
CA LYS A 87 -22.19 1.50 4.52
C LYS A 87 -22.97 0.26 4.11
#